data_AF-A0A2V6GY28-F1
#
_entry.id   AF-A0A2V6GY28-F1
#
_cell.length_a   1.000
_cell.length_b   1.000
_cell.length_c   1.000
_cell.angle_alpha   90.00
_cell.angle_beta   90.00
_cell.angle_gamma   90.00
#
_symmetry.space_group_name_H-M   'P 1'
#
loop_
_entity.id
_entity.type
_entity.pdbx_description
1 polymer ?
#
loop_
_entity_poly.entity_id
_entity_poly.type
_entity_poly.pdbx_seq_one_letter_code
_entity_poly.pdbx_strand_id
1 'polypeptide(L)'
;MGDPVNPDVAAVRRSAAADKATPPTATAASQSDRADLRPENIQDAVIRLAGNSQDGIQTAGAFLARLAGRSDQDVMTYMTIPSTISGGPSIFQVRIGSGEVLSAGDEADFLVAFYQHSYQDHLDFLKEGGVLLYDSDNVEPNLDDKRFVYVGVPITGLTVEALGGTAKDKGKNIFVLGLISKIFSLDVEKLKKLISEKFAGKDESIVNTALMAFQAGYAYPVGKVLTHQYQFEHIPKTGGRAQITMDGNQALAYGLIAGGVRYGAGYPITPWSSIMEVLRREFPKYGGIFVQAEDELGAVSLSLGFSYAGYLAVTGSAGPGISLKSEAIGWASMAEMPLIICNIQRGGPSTGLPTNVEQSDLHQAIFGSHGD
;
A
#
# COMPACT_ATOMS: atom_id res chain seq x y z
N MET A 1 -0.38 22.47 -37.11
CA MET A 1 -0.69 23.61 -36.22
C MET A 1 -1.62 23.08 -35.15
N GLY A 2 -1.27 22.88 -33.89
CA GLY A 2 -0.02 22.98 -33.15
C GLY A 2 -0.33 22.32 -31.80
N ASP A 3 0.61 21.54 -31.27
CA ASP A 3 0.47 20.87 -29.98
C ASP A 3 0.34 21.91 -28.84
N PRO A 4 -0.52 21.69 -27.84
CA PRO A 4 -0.46 22.47 -26.61
C PRO A 4 0.61 21.89 -25.68
N VAL A 5 1.77 22.54 -25.71
CA VAL A 5 2.84 22.42 -24.72
C VAL A 5 2.32 22.92 -23.36
N ASN A 6 2.45 22.09 -22.33
CA ASN A 6 2.18 22.42 -20.94
C ASN A 6 3.40 23.17 -20.35
N PRO A 7 3.29 24.43 -19.90
CA PRO A 7 4.44 25.20 -19.43
C PRO A 7 4.81 24.85 -17.98
N ASP A 8 5.97 24.21 -17.85
CA ASP A 8 7.08 24.57 -16.97
C ASP A 8 6.79 24.86 -15.47
N VAL A 9 6.96 23.82 -14.65
CA VAL A 9 7.11 23.89 -13.17
C VAL A 9 8.61 24.00 -12.83
N ALA A 10 9.34 24.89 -13.51
CA ALA A 10 10.77 25.11 -13.27
C ALA A 10 11.10 26.60 -13.08
N ALA A 11 10.45 27.27 -12.14
CA ALA A 11 10.74 28.68 -11.89
C ALA A 11 10.51 29.15 -10.44
N VAL A 12 10.97 28.41 -9.42
CA VAL A 12 11.22 29.01 -8.09
C VAL A 12 12.41 28.30 -7.42
N ARG A 13 13.64 28.76 -7.74
CA ARG A 13 14.85 28.74 -6.87
C ARG A 13 16.09 29.07 -7.72
N ARG A 14 16.24 30.35 -8.08
CA ARG A 14 17.52 30.93 -8.51
C ARG A 14 17.64 32.35 -7.96
N SER A 15 18.25 32.50 -6.78
CA SER A 15 19.05 33.69 -6.44
C SER A 15 19.75 33.49 -5.10
N ALA A 16 21.00 33.02 -5.14
CA ALA A 16 22.06 33.41 -4.21
C ALA A 16 23.38 32.81 -4.72
N ALA A 17 24.18 33.64 -5.39
CA ALA A 17 25.56 33.34 -5.75
C ALA A 17 26.47 34.41 -5.14
N ALA A 18 27.36 33.98 -4.25
CA ALA A 18 28.64 34.54 -3.77
C ALA A 18 28.92 33.85 -2.43
N ASP A 19 30.05 33.21 -2.12
CA ASP A 19 31.44 33.54 -2.42
C ASP A 19 32.30 32.27 -2.53
N LYS A 20 33.38 32.35 -3.33
CA LYS A 20 34.36 31.28 -3.49
C LYS A 20 35.34 31.24 -2.31
N ALA A 21 35.44 30.08 -1.65
CA ALA A 21 36.61 29.70 -0.86
C ALA A 21 36.98 28.25 -1.20
N THR A 22 38.23 28.03 -1.62
CA THR A 22 38.79 26.72 -1.98
C THR A 22 38.98 25.87 -0.72
N PRO A 23 38.43 24.64 -0.62
CA PRO A 23 38.73 23.74 0.48
C PRO A 23 40.00 22.91 0.19
N PRO A 24 40.70 22.43 1.24
CA PRO A 24 41.92 21.65 1.08
C PRO A 24 41.61 20.26 0.52
N THR A 25 42.56 19.71 -0.24
CA THR A 25 42.57 18.34 -0.77
C THR A 25 42.31 17.32 0.34
N ALA A 26 41.08 16.82 0.41
CA ALA A 26 40.73 15.68 1.23
C ALA A 26 41.14 14.39 0.50
N THR A 27 42.05 13.65 1.12
CA THR A 27 42.43 12.29 0.77
C THR A 27 41.20 11.40 0.57
N ALA A 28 41.18 10.68 -0.55
CA ALA A 28 40.14 9.72 -0.90
C ALA A 28 40.04 8.62 0.17
N ALA A 29 38.94 8.63 0.94
CA ALA A 29 38.57 7.50 1.79
C ALA A 29 38.04 6.36 0.91
N SER A 30 38.43 5.13 1.24
CA SER A 30 38.01 3.89 0.59
C SER A 30 36.49 3.70 0.63
N GLN A 31 35.97 2.96 -0.34
CA GLN A 31 34.54 2.62 -0.55
C GLN A 31 33.80 1.99 0.66
N SER A 32 34.44 1.81 1.82
CA SER A 32 33.91 1.15 3.02
C SER A 32 33.31 2.08 4.09
N ASP A 33 33.53 3.38 4.03
CA ASP A 33 33.39 4.23 5.23
C ASP A 33 32.09 5.04 5.34
N ARG A 34 31.12 4.81 4.46
CA ARG A 34 29.71 5.20 4.70
C ARG A 34 28.89 3.96 5.03
N ALA A 35 29.31 3.26 6.09
CA ALA A 35 28.46 2.31 6.75
C ALA A 35 27.18 3.05 7.18
N ASP A 36 26.05 2.47 6.80
CA ASP A 36 24.72 2.72 7.32
C ASP A 36 24.66 3.63 8.57
N LEU A 37 24.18 4.86 8.40
CA LEU A 37 24.19 5.89 9.45
C LEU A 37 23.10 5.67 10.52
N ARG A 38 22.22 4.68 10.33
CA ARG A 38 21.11 4.44 11.26
C ARG A 38 21.56 3.63 12.47
N PRO A 39 21.04 3.96 13.67
CA PRO A 39 21.28 3.16 14.85
C PRO A 39 20.67 1.76 14.70
N GLU A 40 21.24 0.77 15.39
CA GLU A 40 20.68 -0.60 15.47
C GLU A 40 19.24 -0.58 15.99
N ASN A 41 18.97 0.22 17.02
CA ASN A 41 17.64 0.40 17.56
C ASN A 41 16.94 1.57 16.87
N ILE A 42 15.81 1.30 16.23
CA ILE A 42 15.03 2.29 15.48
C ILE A 42 13.61 2.40 16.01
N GLN A 43 13.04 3.61 15.96
CA GLN A 43 11.63 3.82 16.29
C GLN A 43 10.72 3.42 15.14
N ASP A 44 11.09 3.74 13.91
CA ASP A 44 10.33 3.40 12.72
C ASP A 44 11.21 3.17 11.49
N ALA A 45 10.61 2.57 10.46
CA ALA A 45 11.22 2.44 9.15
C ALA A 45 10.15 2.48 8.06
N VAL A 46 10.41 3.28 7.03
CA VAL A 46 9.66 3.31 5.78
C VAL A 46 10.37 2.41 4.77
N ILE A 47 9.71 1.31 4.40
CA ILE A 47 10.20 0.33 3.43
C ILE A 47 9.33 0.42 2.18
N ARG A 48 9.91 0.78 1.04
CA ARG A 48 9.25 0.84 -0.25
C ARG A 48 9.69 -0.32 -1.13
N LEU A 49 8.75 -1.14 -1.55
CA LEU A 49 8.92 -2.19 -2.55
C LEU A 49 8.47 -1.66 -3.90
N ALA A 50 9.35 -1.68 -4.90
CA ALA A 50 9.08 -1.21 -6.25
C ALA A 50 9.37 -2.32 -7.26
N GLY A 51 8.38 -2.60 -8.11
CA GLY A 51 8.43 -3.67 -9.11
C GLY A 51 7.21 -3.61 -10.01
N ASN A 52 6.79 -4.75 -10.55
CA ASN A 52 5.56 -4.86 -11.32
C ASN A 52 4.42 -5.45 -10.46
N SER A 53 3.17 -5.18 -10.84
CA SER A 53 1.99 -5.74 -10.18
C SER A 53 1.98 -7.27 -10.10
N GLN A 54 2.64 -7.96 -11.04
CA GLN A 54 2.72 -9.41 -11.09
C GLN A 54 3.71 -10.02 -10.08
N ASP A 55 4.65 -9.23 -9.55
CA ASP A 55 5.67 -9.74 -8.65
C ASP A 55 5.14 -10.03 -7.25
N GLY A 56 3.90 -9.62 -6.96
CA GLY A 56 3.27 -9.84 -5.66
C GLY A 56 3.83 -8.95 -4.55
N ILE A 57 4.33 -7.75 -4.91
CA ILE A 57 4.80 -6.74 -3.95
C ILE A 57 3.72 -6.34 -2.95
N GLN A 58 2.45 -6.32 -3.36
CA GLN A 58 1.33 -6.03 -2.46
C GLN A 58 1.13 -7.15 -1.43
N THR A 59 1.44 -8.40 -1.82
CA THR A 59 1.36 -9.54 -0.90
C THR A 59 2.48 -9.50 0.13
N ALA A 60 3.71 -9.18 -0.27
CA ALA A 60 4.82 -9.00 0.68
C ALA A 60 4.53 -7.84 1.66
N GLY A 61 4.07 -6.70 1.14
CA GLY A 61 3.63 -5.57 1.94
C GLY A 61 2.54 -5.90 2.95
N ALA A 62 1.52 -6.66 2.53
CA ALA A 62 0.45 -7.12 3.41
C ALA A 62 0.95 -8.07 4.51
N PHE A 63 1.97 -8.89 4.25
CA PHE A 63 2.59 -9.73 5.28
C PHE A 63 3.31 -8.88 6.33
N LEU A 64 4.07 -7.86 5.91
CA LEU A 64 4.74 -6.93 6.82
C LEU A 64 3.73 -6.18 7.70
N ALA A 65 2.63 -5.68 7.10
CA ALA A 65 1.58 -4.99 7.86
C ALA A 65 0.87 -5.91 8.87
N ARG A 66 0.56 -7.15 8.49
CA ARG A 66 -0.05 -8.13 9.41
C ARG A 66 0.92 -8.56 10.51
N LEU A 67 2.20 -8.66 10.21
CA LEU A 67 3.22 -8.98 11.20
C LEU A 67 3.33 -7.88 12.24
N ALA A 68 3.36 -6.61 11.81
CA ALA A 68 3.38 -5.47 12.70
C ALA A 68 2.19 -5.52 13.67
N GLY A 69 0.97 -5.71 13.15
CA GLY A 69 -0.23 -5.85 14.00
C GLY A 69 -0.19 -7.05 14.95
N ARG A 70 0.42 -8.18 14.57
CA ARG A 70 0.64 -9.35 15.45
C ARG A 70 1.79 -9.18 16.44
N SER A 71 2.58 -8.13 16.31
CA SER A 71 3.75 -7.85 17.13
C SER A 71 3.60 -6.57 17.95
N ASP A 72 2.35 -6.12 18.11
CA ASP A 72 1.99 -4.89 18.81
C ASP A 72 2.72 -3.64 18.29
N GLN A 73 3.09 -3.64 17.00
CA GLN A 73 3.67 -2.51 16.30
C GLN A 73 2.59 -1.78 15.51
N ASP A 74 2.74 -0.46 15.41
CA ASP A 74 1.87 0.34 14.56
C ASP A 74 2.39 0.31 13.12
N VAL A 75 1.45 0.34 12.18
CA VAL A 75 1.78 0.25 10.76
C VAL A 75 0.84 1.11 9.92
N MET A 76 1.42 1.81 8.96
CA MET A 76 0.67 2.44 7.87
C MET A 76 1.21 1.95 6.54
N THR A 77 0.32 1.69 5.59
CA THR A 77 0.67 1.22 4.25
C THR A 77 0.17 2.19 3.20
N TYR A 78 0.95 2.37 2.14
CA TYR A 78 0.55 3.07 0.93
C TYR A 78 0.89 2.22 -0.28
N MET A 79 0.05 2.27 -1.31
CA MET A 79 0.29 1.51 -2.52
C MET A 79 -0.21 2.28 -3.73
N THR A 80 0.47 2.08 -4.85
CA THR A 80 0.04 2.60 -6.15
C THR A 80 -0.17 1.41 -7.06
N ILE A 81 -1.40 1.25 -7.53
CA ILE A 81 -1.78 0.18 -8.47
C ILE A 81 -2.04 0.85 -9.82
N PRO A 82 -1.47 0.34 -10.92
CA PRO A 82 -1.82 0.84 -12.24
C PRO A 82 -3.31 0.63 -12.53
N SER A 83 -3.90 1.52 -13.30
CA SER A 83 -5.30 1.42 -13.73
C SER A 83 -5.53 0.29 -14.75
N THR A 84 -4.46 -0.28 -15.32
CA THR A 84 -4.49 -1.37 -16.29
C THR A 84 -4.43 -2.74 -15.63
N ILE A 85 -5.41 -3.60 -15.95
CA ILE A 85 -5.50 -4.98 -15.45
C ILE A 85 -4.31 -5.85 -15.93
N SER A 86 -3.73 -5.52 -17.08
CA SER A 86 -2.55 -6.22 -17.65
C SER A 86 -1.28 -6.10 -16.79
N GLY A 87 -1.31 -5.29 -15.72
CA GLY A 87 -0.18 -5.01 -14.85
C GLY A 87 0.60 -3.78 -15.30
N GLY A 88 1.82 -3.66 -14.78
CA GLY A 88 2.70 -2.50 -14.96
C GLY A 88 3.45 -2.18 -13.68
N PRO A 89 4.26 -1.10 -13.68
CA PRO A 89 4.96 -0.63 -12.49
C PRO A 89 3.99 -0.38 -11.35
N SER A 90 4.38 -0.83 -10.15
CA SER A 90 3.60 -0.67 -8.94
C SER A 90 4.54 -0.54 -7.75
N ILE A 91 4.04 0.12 -6.72
CA ILE A 91 4.74 0.22 -5.44
C ILE A 91 3.87 -0.27 -4.30
N PHE A 92 4.55 -0.77 -3.28
CA PHE A 92 4.00 -0.93 -1.96
C PHE A 92 4.95 -0.33 -0.94
N GLN A 93 4.47 0.62 -0.15
CA GLN A 93 5.20 1.21 0.95
C GLN A 93 4.57 0.79 2.27
N VAL A 94 5.42 0.39 3.21
CA VAL A 94 5.02 0.08 4.58
C VAL A 94 5.89 0.90 5.53
N ARG A 95 5.26 1.59 6.46
CA ARG A 95 5.93 2.22 7.59
C ARG A 95 5.56 1.47 8.84
N ILE A 96 6.54 0.82 9.46
CA ILE A 96 6.38 0.09 10.73
C ILE A 96 7.04 0.93 11.81
N GLY A 97 6.39 1.08 12.96
CA GLY A 97 6.92 1.83 14.09
C GLY A 97 6.58 1.22 15.44
N SER A 98 7.39 1.54 16.44
CA SER A 98 7.18 1.21 17.85
C SER A 98 6.20 2.16 18.55
N GLY A 99 6.03 3.36 18.02
CA GLY A 99 5.07 4.38 18.46
C GLY A 99 3.99 4.66 17.42
N GLU A 100 3.25 5.76 17.60
CA GLU A 100 2.10 6.09 16.76
C GLU A 100 2.50 6.39 15.30
N VAL A 101 2.01 5.58 14.36
CA VAL A 101 2.26 5.75 12.92
C VAL A 101 1.00 6.30 12.24
N LEU A 102 0.99 7.61 11.97
CA LEU A 102 -0.18 8.32 11.40
C LEU A 102 -0.14 8.52 9.88
N SER A 103 0.99 8.26 9.23
CA SER A 103 1.15 8.40 7.78
C SER A 103 2.13 7.38 7.23
N ALA A 104 2.05 7.07 5.94
CA ALA A 104 2.97 6.13 5.30
C ALA A 104 4.39 6.71 5.14
N GLY A 105 4.57 8.03 5.28
CA GLY A 105 5.82 8.76 5.01
C GLY A 105 5.99 9.12 3.53
N ASP A 106 6.64 10.26 3.25
CA ASP A 106 6.88 10.71 1.87
C ASP A 106 8.09 10.01 1.24
N GLU A 107 9.17 9.89 2.02
CA GLU A 107 10.43 9.28 1.61
C GLU A 107 10.64 7.93 2.31
N ALA A 108 11.20 6.99 1.57
CA ALA A 108 11.61 5.69 2.05
C ALA A 108 12.97 5.76 2.74
N ASP A 109 13.14 4.93 3.76
CA ASP A 109 14.45 4.67 4.36
C ASP A 109 15.14 3.49 3.65
N PHE A 110 14.33 2.56 3.16
CA PHE A 110 14.74 1.40 2.38
C PHE A 110 13.93 1.35 1.10
N LEU A 111 14.62 1.35 -0.03
CA LEU A 111 14.02 1.08 -1.33
C LEU A 111 14.44 -0.31 -1.77
N VAL A 112 13.46 -1.18 -2.05
CA VAL A 112 13.68 -2.47 -2.69
C VAL A 112 13.26 -2.37 -4.16
N ALA A 113 14.23 -2.39 -5.08
CA ALA A 113 13.99 -2.26 -6.51
C ALA A 113 14.19 -3.59 -7.24
N PHE A 114 13.14 -4.10 -7.88
CA PHE A 114 13.17 -5.39 -8.59
C PHE A 114 13.71 -5.26 -10.02
N TYR A 115 13.55 -4.09 -10.65
CA TYR A 115 13.93 -3.83 -12.04
C TYR A 115 14.52 -2.44 -12.22
N GLN A 116 15.22 -2.23 -13.34
CA GLN A 116 15.88 -0.95 -13.64
C GLN A 116 14.92 0.25 -13.59
N HIS A 117 13.72 0.11 -14.16
CA HIS A 117 12.71 1.19 -14.11
C HIS A 117 12.26 1.47 -12.66
N SER A 118 12.10 0.41 -11.83
CA SER A 118 11.73 0.55 -10.43
C SER A 118 12.78 1.30 -9.62
N TYR A 119 14.07 1.12 -9.97
CA TYR A 119 15.16 1.91 -9.42
C TYR A 119 15.10 3.36 -9.89
N GLN A 120 15.01 3.61 -11.20
CA GLN A 120 15.03 4.95 -11.79
C GLN A 120 13.85 5.81 -11.34
N ASP A 121 12.64 5.25 -11.33
CA ASP A 121 11.40 5.97 -11.04
C ASP A 121 11.23 6.28 -9.54
N HIS A 122 11.98 5.60 -8.66
CA HIS A 122 11.80 5.69 -7.22
C HIS A 122 13.03 6.09 -6.41
N LEU A 123 14.21 6.24 -7.02
CA LEU A 123 15.44 6.62 -6.32
C LEU A 123 15.30 7.97 -5.60
N ASP A 124 14.64 8.95 -6.22
CA ASP A 124 14.46 10.29 -5.63
C ASP A 124 13.48 10.31 -4.45
N PHE A 125 12.81 9.19 -4.16
CA PHE A 125 12.00 9.03 -2.96
C PHE A 125 12.75 8.27 -1.85
N LEU A 126 14.01 7.88 -2.06
CA LEU A 126 14.87 7.34 -1.01
C LEU A 126 15.56 8.51 -0.30
N LYS A 127 15.54 8.51 1.03
CA LYS A 127 16.27 9.54 1.80
C LYS A 127 17.76 9.48 1.52
N GLU A 128 18.44 10.62 1.58
CA GLU A 128 19.90 10.62 1.66
C GLU A 128 20.37 9.82 2.88
N GLY A 129 21.36 8.95 2.68
CA GLY A 129 21.82 7.95 3.64
C GLY A 129 20.95 6.68 3.69
N GLY A 130 19.83 6.63 2.96
CA GLY A 130 18.95 5.47 2.87
C GLY A 130 19.59 4.30 2.12
N VAL A 131 18.98 3.13 2.28
CA VAL A 131 19.48 1.87 1.72
C VAL A 131 18.70 1.51 0.46
N LEU A 132 19.40 1.43 -0.67
CA LEU A 132 18.90 0.85 -1.90
C LEU A 132 19.26 -0.64 -1.93
N LEU A 133 18.28 -1.49 -1.64
CA LEU A 133 18.33 -2.92 -1.88
C LEU A 133 17.83 -3.19 -3.31
N TYR A 134 18.62 -3.82 -4.15
CA TYR A 134 18.23 -4.03 -5.55
C TYR A 134 18.52 -5.44 -6.04
N ASP A 135 17.69 -5.90 -6.98
CA ASP A 135 17.94 -7.14 -7.69
C ASP A 135 19.10 -6.96 -8.68
N SER A 136 20.29 -7.41 -8.31
CA SER A 136 21.49 -7.25 -9.14
C SER A 136 21.43 -8.04 -10.46
N ASP A 137 20.46 -8.94 -10.62
CA ASP A 137 20.22 -9.62 -11.90
C ASP A 137 19.51 -8.71 -12.91
N ASN A 138 18.84 -7.65 -12.44
CA ASN A 138 17.93 -6.83 -13.25
C ASN A 138 18.17 -5.30 -13.10
N VAL A 139 19.08 -4.90 -12.22
CA VAL A 139 19.35 -3.49 -11.88
C VAL A 139 20.85 -3.20 -11.89
N GLU A 140 21.23 -2.19 -12.65
CA GLU A 140 22.55 -1.58 -12.67
C GLU A 140 22.44 -0.14 -12.12
N PRO A 141 22.75 0.07 -10.84
CA PRO A 141 22.68 1.40 -10.24
C PRO A 141 23.88 2.28 -10.61
N ASN A 142 23.70 3.59 -10.57
CA ASN A 142 24.82 4.53 -10.61
C ASN A 142 25.55 4.54 -9.25
N LEU A 143 26.64 3.77 -9.14
CA LEU A 143 27.43 3.68 -7.93
C LEU A 143 28.26 4.94 -7.62
N ASP A 144 28.34 5.91 -8.54
CA ASP A 144 29.01 7.19 -8.30
C ASP A 144 28.15 8.15 -7.49
N ASP A 145 26.83 7.94 -7.46
CA ASP A 145 25.94 8.68 -6.56
C ASP A 145 26.19 8.21 -5.12
N LYS A 146 26.82 9.07 -4.31
CA LYS A 146 27.19 8.76 -2.92
C LYS A 146 26.10 9.12 -1.90
N ARG A 147 24.90 9.49 -2.36
CA ARG A 147 23.76 9.79 -1.47
C ARG A 147 23.25 8.53 -0.77
N PHE A 148 23.42 7.34 -1.34
CA PHE A 148 22.75 6.12 -0.85
C PHE A 148 23.74 5.00 -0.51
N VAL A 149 23.27 4.06 0.29
CA VAL A 149 23.94 2.78 0.55
C VAL A 149 23.39 1.74 -0.42
N TYR A 150 24.27 1.11 -1.21
CA TYR A 150 23.88 0.17 -2.27
C TYR A 150 24.06 -1.27 -1.81
N VAL A 151 22.97 -2.05 -1.82
CA VAL A 151 22.97 -3.47 -1.47
C VAL A 151 22.45 -4.26 -2.67
N GLY A 152 23.37 -4.80 -3.46
CA GLY A 152 23.03 -5.66 -4.60
C GLY A 152 22.84 -7.11 -4.17
N VAL A 153 21.68 -7.69 -4.48
CA VAL A 153 21.35 -9.09 -4.21
C VAL A 153 20.83 -9.71 -5.50
N PRO A 154 21.33 -10.88 -5.96
CA PRO A 154 20.80 -11.56 -7.14
C PRO A 154 19.47 -12.26 -6.78
N ILE A 155 18.43 -11.46 -6.54
CA ILE A 155 17.13 -11.90 -5.99
C ILE A 155 16.49 -12.88 -6.96
N THR A 156 16.51 -12.58 -8.26
CA THR A 156 15.91 -13.45 -9.27
C THR A 156 16.63 -14.80 -9.32
N GLY A 157 17.95 -14.80 -9.48
CA GLY A 157 18.77 -15.99 -9.57
C GLY A 157 18.65 -16.88 -8.34
N LEU A 158 18.78 -16.29 -7.15
CA LEU A 158 18.69 -17.03 -5.89
C LEU A 158 17.29 -17.58 -5.62
N THR A 159 16.23 -16.84 -6.00
CA THR A 159 14.87 -17.35 -5.91
C THR A 159 14.70 -18.57 -6.82
N VAL A 160 15.17 -18.50 -8.06
CA VAL A 160 15.07 -19.62 -9.01
C VAL A 160 15.85 -20.84 -8.56
N GLU A 161 17.05 -20.63 -8.02
CA GLU A 161 17.88 -21.69 -7.44
C GLU A 161 17.16 -22.37 -6.27
N ALA A 162 16.64 -21.59 -5.32
CA ALA A 162 15.93 -22.10 -4.15
C ALA A 162 14.66 -22.90 -4.50
N LEU A 163 14.02 -22.58 -5.63
CA LEU A 163 12.80 -23.23 -6.10
C LEU A 163 13.04 -24.34 -7.13
N GLY A 164 14.30 -24.73 -7.38
CA GLY A 164 14.62 -25.84 -8.26
C GLY A 164 14.46 -25.54 -9.76
N GLY A 165 14.66 -24.29 -10.19
CA GLY A 165 14.83 -23.91 -11.60
C GLY A 165 13.55 -23.75 -12.43
N THR A 166 12.38 -24.17 -11.93
CA THR A 166 11.12 -24.17 -12.70
C THR A 166 10.23 -22.95 -12.45
N ALA A 167 10.57 -22.11 -11.48
CA ALA A 167 9.75 -20.98 -11.03
C ALA A 167 10.41 -19.62 -11.35
N LYS A 168 10.74 -19.35 -12.62
CA LYS A 168 11.55 -18.20 -13.04
C LYS A 168 11.13 -16.83 -12.48
N ASP A 169 9.84 -16.64 -12.21
CA ASP A 169 9.30 -15.34 -11.74
C ASP A 169 8.38 -15.43 -10.52
N LYS A 170 8.25 -16.60 -9.89
CA LYS A 170 7.35 -16.78 -8.74
C LYS A 170 8.15 -16.85 -7.45
N GLY A 171 7.80 -16.03 -6.46
CA GLY A 171 8.37 -16.08 -5.12
C GLY A 171 9.42 -15.02 -4.80
N LYS A 172 9.80 -14.14 -5.74
CA LYS A 172 10.73 -13.03 -5.46
C LYS A 172 10.27 -12.16 -4.29
N ASN A 173 8.97 -11.86 -4.24
CA ASN A 173 8.35 -11.16 -3.13
C ASN A 173 8.50 -11.87 -1.78
N ILE A 174 8.41 -13.21 -1.77
CA ILE A 174 8.57 -14.01 -0.55
C ILE A 174 10.04 -14.14 -0.15
N PHE A 175 10.95 -14.23 -1.11
CA PHE A 175 12.40 -14.13 -0.88
C PHE A 175 12.75 -12.78 -0.25
N VAL A 176 12.28 -11.68 -0.85
CA VAL A 176 12.49 -10.32 -0.33
C VAL A 176 11.87 -10.15 1.05
N LEU A 177 10.71 -10.76 1.32
CA LEU A 177 10.12 -10.77 2.66
C LEU A 177 11.07 -11.44 3.68
N GLY A 178 11.68 -12.57 3.32
CA GLY A 178 12.70 -13.23 4.15
C GLY A 178 13.93 -12.36 4.40
N LEU A 179 14.41 -11.70 3.35
CA LEU A 179 15.55 -10.78 3.42
C LEU A 179 15.28 -9.58 4.32
N ILE A 180 14.12 -8.92 4.15
CA ILE A 180 13.65 -7.84 5.03
C ILE A 180 13.52 -8.33 6.46
N SER A 181 13.01 -9.56 6.67
CA SER A 181 12.90 -10.14 8.01
C SER A 181 14.24 -10.28 8.70
N LYS A 182 15.29 -10.59 7.94
CA LYS A 182 16.66 -10.66 8.45
C LYS A 182 17.21 -9.27 8.76
N ILE A 183 16.99 -8.30 7.87
CA ILE A 183 17.48 -6.92 8.03
C ILE A 183 16.86 -6.25 9.25
N PHE A 184 15.56 -6.45 9.50
CA PHE A 184 14.81 -5.80 10.59
C PHE A 184 14.56 -6.68 11.81
N SER A 185 15.27 -7.81 11.93
CA SER A 185 15.13 -8.75 13.06
C SER A 185 13.66 -9.12 13.36
N LEU A 186 12.86 -9.33 12.32
CA LEU A 186 11.43 -9.57 12.45
C LEU A 186 11.13 -10.98 12.96
N ASP A 187 9.94 -11.18 13.56
CA ASP A 187 9.50 -12.48 14.07
C ASP A 187 9.22 -13.46 12.92
N VAL A 188 10.23 -14.30 12.65
CA VAL A 188 10.24 -15.31 11.59
C VAL A 188 9.13 -16.35 11.76
N GLU A 189 8.84 -16.78 12.99
CA GLU A 189 7.85 -17.83 13.24
C GLU A 189 6.43 -17.32 13.00
N LYS A 190 6.13 -16.08 13.42
CA LYS A 190 4.87 -15.41 13.07
C LYS A 190 4.71 -15.24 11.56
N LEU A 191 5.77 -14.87 10.84
CA LEU A 191 5.74 -14.74 9.39
C LEU A 191 5.52 -16.07 8.67
N LYS A 192 6.22 -17.15 9.06
CA LYS A 192 5.98 -18.49 8.53
C LYS A 192 4.52 -18.91 8.73
N LYS A 193 3.96 -18.65 9.92
CA LYS A 193 2.54 -18.92 10.21
C LYS A 193 1.61 -18.11 9.30
N LEU A 194 1.87 -16.81 9.11
CA LEU A 194 1.10 -15.96 8.20
C LEU A 194 1.15 -16.46 6.75
N ILE A 195 2.33 -16.89 6.28
CA ILE A 195 2.51 -17.48 4.94
C ILE A 195 1.66 -18.75 4.82
N SER A 196 1.74 -19.67 5.78
CA SER A 196 0.94 -20.89 5.78
C SER A 196 -0.56 -20.61 5.82
N GLU A 197 -1.03 -19.66 6.62
CA GLU A 197 -2.44 -19.24 6.67
C GLU A 197 -2.93 -18.66 5.33
N LYS A 198 -2.10 -17.86 4.64
CA LYS A 198 -2.44 -17.26 3.33
C LYS A 198 -2.68 -18.31 2.25
N PHE A 199 -1.95 -19.42 2.32
CA PHE A 199 -2.04 -20.53 1.37
C PHE A 199 -2.84 -21.72 1.92
N ALA A 200 -3.52 -21.56 3.06
CA ALA A 200 -4.38 -22.58 3.63
C ALA A 200 -5.47 -23.02 2.63
N GLY A 201 -5.71 -24.33 2.55
CA GLY A 201 -6.63 -24.92 1.58
C GLY A 201 -6.08 -25.07 0.16
N LYS A 202 -4.84 -24.66 -0.10
CA LYS A 202 -4.09 -25.02 -1.32
C LYS A 202 -3.24 -26.27 -1.09
N ASP A 203 -2.68 -26.79 -2.18
CA ASP A 203 -1.74 -27.90 -2.14
C ASP A 203 -0.52 -27.57 -1.27
N GLU A 204 -0.07 -28.55 -0.48
CA GLU A 204 1.03 -28.41 0.46
C GLU A 204 2.35 -28.02 -0.22
N SER A 205 2.55 -28.45 -1.47
CA SER A 205 3.72 -28.05 -2.28
C SER A 205 3.81 -26.54 -2.48
N ILE A 206 2.68 -25.83 -2.55
CA ILE A 206 2.64 -24.36 -2.73
C ILE A 206 3.14 -23.67 -1.45
N VAL A 207 2.69 -24.16 -0.29
CA VAL A 207 3.12 -23.64 1.01
C VAL A 207 4.62 -23.88 1.19
N ASN A 208 5.08 -25.09 0.91
CA ASN A 208 6.50 -25.46 1.01
C ASN A 208 7.38 -24.62 0.07
N THR A 209 6.93 -24.40 -1.17
CA THR A 209 7.60 -23.51 -2.13
C THR A 209 7.75 -22.09 -1.59
N ALA A 210 6.67 -21.52 -1.03
CA ALA A 210 6.72 -20.19 -0.43
C ALA A 210 7.67 -20.14 0.78
N LEU A 211 7.63 -21.14 1.66
CA LEU A 211 8.51 -21.22 2.83
C LEU A 211 9.99 -21.40 2.43
N MET A 212 10.29 -22.16 1.37
CA MET A 212 11.65 -22.30 0.84
C MET A 212 12.17 -20.97 0.29
N ALA A 213 11.37 -20.24 -0.49
CA ALA A 213 11.75 -18.91 -0.97
C ALA A 213 12.03 -17.95 0.20
N PHE A 214 11.16 -17.95 1.21
CA PHE A 214 11.32 -17.13 2.42
C PHE A 214 12.62 -17.47 3.16
N GLN A 215 12.89 -18.76 3.37
CA GLN A 215 14.10 -19.22 4.07
C GLN A 215 15.37 -18.87 3.29
N ALA A 216 15.36 -19.02 1.96
CA ALA A 216 16.48 -18.64 1.11
C ALA A 216 16.81 -17.14 1.24
N GLY A 217 15.77 -16.28 1.23
CA GLY A 217 15.94 -14.85 1.45
C GLY A 217 16.46 -14.51 2.85
N TYR A 218 15.94 -15.17 3.88
CA TYR A 218 16.37 -14.96 5.27
C TYR A 218 17.81 -15.44 5.53
N ALA A 219 18.25 -16.49 4.85
CA ALA A 219 19.60 -17.06 4.98
C ALA A 219 20.67 -16.27 4.20
N TYR A 220 20.28 -15.34 3.33
CA TYR A 220 21.21 -14.56 2.53
C TYR A 220 22.15 -13.72 3.42
N PRO A 221 23.49 -13.78 3.22
CA PRO A 221 24.46 -13.16 4.11
C PRO A 221 24.60 -11.64 3.85
N VAL A 222 23.64 -10.84 4.32
CA VAL A 222 23.63 -9.37 4.19
C VAL A 222 24.80 -8.68 4.89
N GLY A 223 25.44 -9.35 5.87
CA GLY A 223 26.49 -8.81 6.73
C GLY A 223 27.81 -8.42 6.05
N LYS A 224 27.89 -8.50 4.71
CA LYS A 224 29.02 -7.93 3.94
C LYS A 224 28.80 -6.47 3.53
N VAL A 225 27.58 -5.95 3.66
CA VAL A 225 27.20 -4.62 3.16
C VAL A 225 26.41 -3.78 4.17
N LEU A 226 25.53 -4.41 4.97
CA LEU A 226 24.94 -3.76 6.15
C LEU A 226 25.68 -4.21 7.40
N THR A 227 26.24 -3.25 8.15
CA THR A 227 26.97 -3.51 9.40
C THR A 227 26.05 -3.89 10.56
N HIS A 228 24.77 -3.55 10.45
CA HIS A 228 23.79 -3.69 11.51
C HIS A 228 22.55 -4.46 11.04
N GLN A 229 21.98 -5.28 11.93
CA GLN A 229 20.58 -5.66 11.86
C GLN A 229 19.80 -4.64 12.67
N TYR A 230 18.67 -4.20 12.13
CA TYR A 230 17.80 -3.25 12.82
C TYR A 230 16.87 -3.99 13.75
N GLN A 231 16.59 -3.35 14.88
CA GLN A 231 15.60 -3.77 15.83
C GLN A 231 14.66 -2.61 16.11
N PHE A 232 13.37 -2.85 15.91
CA PHE A 232 12.37 -1.88 16.35
C PHE A 232 12.36 -1.83 17.88
N GLU A 233 12.40 -0.62 18.43
CA GLU A 233 12.28 -0.41 19.87
C GLU A 233 11.01 -1.10 20.41
N HIS A 234 11.14 -1.80 21.53
CA HIS A 234 9.96 -2.35 22.19
C HIS A 234 9.40 -1.32 23.15
N ILE A 235 8.23 -0.75 22.82
CA ILE A 235 7.48 0.14 23.69
C ILE A 235 6.36 -0.69 24.34
N PRO A 236 6.42 -0.97 25.66
CA PRO A 236 5.37 -1.72 26.34
C PRO A 236 4.04 -0.98 26.25
N LYS A 237 3.08 -1.53 25.50
CA LYS A 237 1.71 -1.00 25.46
C LYS A 237 0.99 -1.42 26.74
N THR A 238 0.72 -0.47 27.62
CA THR A 238 0.01 -0.71 28.87
C THR A 238 -1.49 -0.97 28.59
N GLY A 239 -1.95 -2.20 28.84
CA GLY A 239 -3.39 -2.55 28.82
C GLY A 239 -4.02 -2.82 27.45
N GLY A 240 -3.25 -3.30 26.46
CA GLY A 240 -3.71 -3.44 25.07
C GLY A 240 -4.81 -4.49 24.85
N ARG A 241 -5.92 -4.06 24.22
CA ARG A 241 -6.83 -4.96 23.49
C ARG A 241 -6.09 -5.50 22.26
N ALA A 242 -6.44 -6.71 21.81
CA ALA A 242 -5.89 -7.28 20.58
C ALA A 242 -6.01 -6.29 19.42
N GLN A 243 -4.88 -5.93 18.80
CA GLN A 243 -4.84 -5.06 17.63
C GLN A 243 -5.18 -5.87 16.37
N ILE A 244 -5.78 -5.20 15.40
CA ILE A 244 -6.10 -5.76 14.09
C ILE A 244 -5.60 -4.81 13.01
N THR A 245 -5.02 -5.36 11.95
CA THR A 245 -4.66 -4.61 10.75
C THR A 245 -5.84 -4.67 9.78
N MET A 246 -6.31 -3.51 9.32
CA MET A 246 -7.36 -3.41 8.31
C MET A 246 -7.12 -2.20 7.42
N ASP A 247 -7.63 -2.25 6.19
CA ASP A 247 -7.71 -1.06 5.34
C ASP A 247 -8.95 -0.22 5.67
N GLY A 248 -9.03 1.00 5.13
CA GLY A 248 -10.13 1.93 5.38
C GLY A 248 -11.49 1.41 4.90
N ASN A 249 -11.52 0.64 3.83
CA ASN A 249 -12.76 0.07 3.28
C ASN A 249 -13.29 -1.06 4.17
N GLN A 250 -12.40 -1.90 4.71
CA GLN A 250 -12.73 -2.89 5.72
C GLN A 250 -13.24 -2.23 7.01
N ALA A 251 -12.56 -1.17 7.47
CA ALA A 251 -12.97 -0.42 8.66
C ALA A 251 -14.39 0.15 8.49
N LEU A 252 -14.67 0.77 7.34
CA LEU A 252 -16.00 1.29 7.01
C LEU A 252 -17.04 0.17 6.96
N ALA A 253 -16.76 -0.93 6.26
CA ALA A 253 -17.69 -2.04 6.13
C ALA A 253 -18.03 -2.69 7.49
N TYR A 254 -17.02 -2.98 8.31
CA TYR A 254 -17.24 -3.54 9.65
C TYR A 254 -17.86 -2.52 10.61
N GLY A 255 -17.57 -1.23 10.45
CA GLY A 255 -18.23 -0.14 11.17
C GLY A 255 -19.74 -0.09 10.89
N LEU A 256 -20.14 -0.20 9.62
CA LEU A 256 -21.56 -0.29 9.23
C LEU A 256 -22.25 -1.51 9.86
N ILE A 257 -21.59 -2.67 9.82
CA ILE A 257 -22.11 -3.90 10.42
C ILE A 257 -22.25 -3.76 11.94
N ALA A 258 -21.22 -3.22 12.61
CA ALA A 258 -21.23 -2.96 14.05
C ALA A 258 -22.31 -1.94 14.44
N GLY A 259 -22.56 -0.95 13.58
CA GLY A 259 -23.63 0.04 13.72
C GLY A 259 -25.05 -0.49 13.46
N GLY A 260 -25.20 -1.79 13.13
CA GLY A 260 -26.51 -2.42 12.95
C GLY A 260 -27.06 -2.39 11.51
N VAL A 261 -26.30 -1.90 10.53
CA VAL A 261 -26.74 -1.89 9.13
C VAL A 261 -26.76 -3.32 8.57
N ARG A 262 -27.85 -3.69 7.90
CA ARG A 262 -28.07 -5.03 7.34
C ARG A 262 -28.49 -5.05 5.88
N TYR A 263 -28.87 -3.89 5.34
CA TYR A 263 -29.46 -3.81 4.00
C TYR A 263 -28.73 -2.75 3.19
N GLY A 264 -28.59 -3.00 1.89
CA GLY A 264 -27.96 -2.03 1.01
C GLY A 264 -27.90 -2.51 -0.43
N ALA A 265 -27.58 -1.58 -1.32
CA ALA A 265 -27.31 -1.89 -2.72
C ALA A 265 -26.23 -0.97 -3.30
N GLY A 266 -25.50 -1.46 -4.28
CA GLY A 266 -24.39 -0.75 -4.89
C GLY A 266 -24.12 -1.19 -6.33
N TYR A 267 -23.45 -0.32 -7.08
CA TYR A 267 -22.87 -0.63 -8.39
C TYR A 267 -21.35 -0.63 -8.28
N PRO A 268 -20.63 -1.60 -8.87
CA PRO A 268 -19.17 -1.69 -8.74
C PRO A 268 -18.45 -0.50 -9.36
N ILE A 269 -17.60 0.17 -8.57
CA ILE A 269 -16.72 1.24 -9.00
C ILE A 269 -15.50 1.30 -8.07
N THR A 270 -14.30 1.57 -8.60
CA THR A 270 -13.10 1.80 -7.77
C THR A 270 -13.20 3.16 -7.06
N PRO A 271 -12.99 3.27 -5.73
CA PRO A 271 -12.56 2.24 -4.77
C PRO A 271 -13.70 1.57 -3.96
N TRP A 272 -14.97 1.84 -4.26
CA TRP A 272 -16.14 1.33 -3.54
C TRP A 272 -16.33 -0.20 -3.60
N SER A 273 -15.94 -0.86 -4.69
CA SER A 273 -16.24 -2.29 -4.93
C SER A 273 -15.81 -3.23 -3.79
N SER A 274 -14.67 -2.99 -3.12
CA SER A 274 -14.22 -3.89 -2.05
C SER A 274 -15.11 -3.81 -0.80
N ILE A 275 -15.77 -2.66 -0.55
CA ILE A 275 -16.78 -2.53 0.50
C ILE A 275 -18.00 -3.39 0.13
N MET A 276 -18.45 -3.32 -1.12
CA MET A 276 -19.57 -4.15 -1.61
C MET A 276 -19.30 -5.64 -1.42
N GLU A 277 -18.09 -6.10 -1.70
CA GLU A 277 -17.69 -7.50 -1.52
C GLU A 277 -17.78 -7.95 -0.06
N VAL A 278 -17.29 -7.11 0.87
CA VAL A 278 -17.41 -7.39 2.31
C VAL A 278 -18.88 -7.41 2.74
N LEU A 279 -19.66 -6.37 2.41
CA LEU A 279 -21.05 -6.27 2.83
C LEU A 279 -21.91 -7.41 2.24
N ARG A 280 -21.70 -7.79 0.98
CA ARG A 280 -22.39 -8.94 0.35
C ARG A 280 -22.09 -10.26 1.03
N ARG A 281 -20.84 -10.45 1.48
CA ARG A 281 -20.43 -11.66 2.21
C ARG A 281 -20.97 -11.68 3.65
N GLU A 282 -20.99 -10.52 4.31
CA GLU A 282 -21.28 -10.44 5.74
C GLU A 282 -22.78 -10.24 6.06
N PHE A 283 -23.52 -9.40 5.33
CA PHE A 283 -24.93 -9.09 5.64
C PHE A 283 -25.83 -10.32 5.78
N PRO A 284 -25.74 -11.36 4.92
CA PRO A 284 -26.56 -12.57 5.07
C PRO A 284 -26.38 -13.29 6.40
N LYS A 285 -25.19 -13.22 7.02
CA LYS A 285 -24.92 -13.83 8.32
C LYS A 285 -25.68 -13.16 9.47
N TYR A 286 -26.19 -11.96 9.23
CA TYR A 286 -26.95 -11.17 10.18
C TYR A 286 -28.40 -10.92 9.72
N GLY A 287 -28.93 -11.77 8.83
CA GLY A 287 -30.31 -11.69 8.33
C GLY A 287 -30.54 -10.59 7.28
N GLY A 288 -29.47 -9.95 6.82
CA GLY A 288 -29.49 -8.86 5.86
C GLY A 288 -29.23 -9.30 4.41
N ILE A 289 -29.22 -8.34 3.49
CA ILE A 289 -28.87 -8.54 2.08
C ILE A 289 -28.17 -7.31 1.51
N PHE A 290 -27.15 -7.54 0.67
CA PHE A 290 -26.53 -6.51 -0.14
C PHE A 290 -26.70 -6.84 -1.62
N VAL A 291 -27.34 -5.96 -2.39
CA VAL A 291 -27.67 -6.19 -3.80
C VAL A 291 -26.67 -5.48 -4.72
N GLN A 292 -26.18 -6.20 -5.73
CA GLN A 292 -25.51 -5.56 -6.88
C GLN A 292 -26.58 -5.10 -7.85
N ALA A 293 -26.68 -3.80 -8.07
CA ALA A 293 -27.58 -3.25 -9.07
C ALA A 293 -26.93 -3.22 -10.46
N GLU A 294 -27.73 -2.91 -11.46
CA GLU A 294 -27.37 -2.70 -12.85
C GLU A 294 -26.60 -1.39 -13.08
N ASP A 295 -26.87 -0.37 -12.28
CA ASP A 295 -26.24 0.96 -12.30
C ASP A 295 -26.38 1.68 -10.95
N GLU A 296 -25.87 2.91 -10.86
CA GLU A 296 -25.96 3.73 -9.65
C GLU A 296 -27.38 4.20 -9.30
N LEU A 297 -28.27 4.33 -10.29
CA LEU A 297 -29.68 4.74 -10.11
C LEU A 297 -30.48 3.60 -9.48
N GLY A 298 -30.35 2.39 -10.01
CA GLY A 298 -30.93 1.17 -9.44
C GLY A 298 -30.40 0.92 -8.03
N ALA A 299 -29.10 1.12 -7.80
CA ALA A 299 -28.49 0.93 -6.48
C ALA A 299 -29.07 1.86 -5.40
N VAL A 300 -29.25 3.15 -5.69
CA VAL A 300 -29.83 4.08 -4.70
C VAL A 300 -31.33 3.84 -4.53
N SER A 301 -32.05 3.53 -5.62
CA SER A 301 -33.48 3.22 -5.56
C SER A 301 -33.79 1.98 -4.72
N LEU A 302 -33.01 0.91 -4.89
CA LEU A 302 -33.12 -0.30 -4.05
C LEU A 302 -32.80 -0.01 -2.58
N SER A 303 -31.77 0.80 -2.31
CA SER A 303 -31.40 1.18 -0.94
C SER A 303 -32.49 2.00 -0.26
N LEU A 304 -33.14 2.91 -1.00
CA LEU A 304 -34.32 3.62 -0.53
C LEU A 304 -35.51 2.67 -0.32
N GLY A 305 -35.72 1.69 -1.19
CA GLY A 305 -36.73 0.64 -0.97
C GLY A 305 -36.54 -0.10 0.36
N PHE A 306 -35.30 -0.44 0.73
CA PHE A 306 -35.00 -1.00 2.04
C PHE A 306 -35.27 -0.02 3.19
N SER A 307 -34.93 1.25 2.99
CA SER A 307 -35.22 2.32 3.94
C SER A 307 -36.71 2.48 4.22
N TYR A 308 -37.52 2.52 3.17
CA TYR A 308 -38.97 2.61 3.24
C TYR A 308 -39.60 1.40 3.96
N ALA A 309 -39.00 0.22 3.80
CA ALA A 309 -39.41 -1.00 4.49
C ALA A 309 -39.05 -1.03 5.99
N GLY A 310 -38.44 0.05 6.52
CA GLY A 310 -38.15 0.21 7.95
C GLY A 310 -36.73 -0.13 8.37
N TYR A 311 -35.79 -0.30 7.42
CA TYR A 311 -34.40 -0.63 7.72
C TYR A 311 -33.45 0.54 7.48
N LEU A 312 -32.42 0.70 8.31
CA LEU A 312 -31.30 1.56 7.92
C LEU A 312 -30.54 0.90 6.77
N ALA A 313 -30.51 1.57 5.62
CA ALA A 313 -29.89 1.06 4.40
C ALA A 313 -28.60 1.83 4.05
N VAL A 314 -27.69 1.15 3.34
CA VAL A 314 -26.44 1.75 2.84
C VAL A 314 -26.29 1.60 1.33
N THR A 315 -25.85 2.67 0.68
CA THR A 315 -25.29 2.66 -0.68
C THR A 315 -23.96 3.39 -0.68
N GLY A 316 -23.23 3.35 -1.78
CA GLY A 316 -21.97 4.06 -1.91
C GLY A 316 -21.50 4.10 -3.35
N SER A 317 -20.49 4.94 -3.57
CA SER A 317 -19.84 5.13 -4.87
C SER A 317 -18.57 5.98 -4.72
N ALA A 318 -18.07 6.51 -5.83
CA ALA A 318 -17.13 7.63 -5.93
C ALA A 318 -17.78 8.75 -6.77
N GLY A 319 -17.14 9.92 -6.90
CA GLY A 319 -17.64 11.10 -7.63
C GLY A 319 -18.62 10.85 -8.78
N PRO A 320 -18.27 10.08 -9.84
CA PRO A 320 -19.17 9.83 -10.97
C PRO A 320 -20.52 9.21 -10.57
N GLY A 321 -20.50 8.22 -9.69
CA GLY A 321 -21.71 7.56 -9.27
C GLY A 321 -22.47 8.31 -8.18
N ILE A 322 -21.79 9.16 -7.40
CA ILE A 322 -22.46 10.15 -6.56
C ILE A 322 -23.25 11.15 -7.43
N SER A 323 -22.69 11.60 -8.55
CA SER A 323 -23.40 12.47 -9.50
C SER A 323 -24.72 11.86 -9.95
N LEU A 324 -24.69 10.58 -10.35
CA LEU A 324 -25.88 9.86 -10.80
C LEU A 324 -26.93 9.71 -9.70
N LYS A 325 -26.52 9.58 -8.44
CA LYS A 325 -27.44 9.41 -7.31
C LYS A 325 -28.14 10.71 -6.87
N SER A 326 -27.69 11.88 -7.31
CA SER A 326 -28.11 13.19 -6.77
C SER A 326 -29.63 13.42 -6.74
N GLU A 327 -30.35 12.95 -7.76
CA GLU A 327 -31.83 13.05 -7.80
C GLU A 327 -32.47 12.26 -6.65
N ALA A 328 -32.09 11.00 -6.49
CA ALA A 328 -32.61 10.13 -5.44
C ALA A 328 -32.18 10.58 -4.03
N ILE A 329 -31.02 11.23 -3.90
CA ILE A 329 -30.57 11.86 -2.64
C ILE A 329 -31.54 12.99 -2.25
N GLY A 330 -31.88 13.87 -3.20
CA GLY A 330 -32.87 14.93 -2.96
C GLY A 330 -34.23 14.34 -2.58
N TRP A 331 -34.67 13.28 -3.26
CA TRP A 331 -35.91 12.58 -2.91
C TRP A 331 -35.87 11.95 -1.51
N ALA A 332 -34.76 11.33 -1.12
CA ALA A 332 -34.57 10.76 0.22
C ALA A 332 -34.73 11.83 1.31
N SER A 333 -34.17 13.03 1.08
CA SER A 333 -34.32 14.15 2.01
C SER A 333 -35.76 14.65 2.07
N MET A 334 -36.41 14.81 0.91
CA MET A 334 -37.82 15.24 0.83
C MET A 334 -38.76 14.26 1.55
N ALA A 335 -38.48 12.97 1.43
CA ALA A 335 -39.27 11.90 2.06
C ALA A 335 -38.85 11.58 3.51
N GLU A 336 -37.87 12.31 4.07
CA GLU A 336 -37.30 12.06 5.41
C GLU A 336 -36.82 10.61 5.62
N MET A 337 -36.27 10.00 4.58
CA MET A 337 -35.87 8.60 4.59
C MET A 337 -34.41 8.41 5.03
N PRO A 338 -34.13 7.59 6.05
CA PRO A 338 -32.78 7.35 6.51
C PRO A 338 -31.98 6.53 5.49
N LEU A 339 -30.87 7.09 5.00
CA LEU A 339 -29.97 6.44 4.05
C LEU A 339 -28.51 6.82 4.35
N ILE A 340 -27.62 5.83 4.43
CA ILE A 340 -26.18 6.07 4.49
C ILE A 340 -25.61 6.01 3.08
N ILE A 341 -24.86 7.04 2.69
CA ILE A 341 -24.18 7.11 1.40
C ILE A 341 -22.68 7.25 1.63
N CYS A 342 -21.93 6.22 1.26
CA CYS A 342 -20.47 6.24 1.35
C CYS A 342 -19.88 6.84 0.05
N ASN A 343 -19.37 8.07 0.12
CA ASN A 343 -18.57 8.64 -0.96
C ASN A 343 -17.07 8.33 -0.76
N ILE A 344 -16.55 7.35 -1.50
CA ILE A 344 -15.14 6.98 -1.48
C ILE A 344 -14.43 7.78 -2.58
N GLN A 345 -13.97 8.98 -2.21
CA GLN A 345 -13.42 9.96 -3.16
C GLN A 345 -12.19 9.44 -3.91
N ARG A 346 -12.11 9.79 -5.19
CA ARG A 346 -10.99 9.49 -6.11
C ARG A 346 -10.74 10.69 -7.02
N GLY A 347 -9.62 10.71 -7.75
CA GLY A 347 -9.28 11.82 -8.65
C GLY A 347 -10.36 12.06 -9.71
N GLY A 348 -10.82 13.32 -9.81
CA GLY A 348 -11.79 13.80 -10.80
C GLY A 348 -11.16 14.76 -11.82
N PRO A 349 -11.98 15.50 -12.61
CA PRO A 349 -13.42 15.34 -12.82
C PRO A 349 -13.75 14.21 -13.82
N SER A 350 -15.04 13.92 -14.01
CA SER A 350 -15.53 12.84 -14.89
C SER A 350 -14.91 11.48 -14.49
N THR A 351 -14.42 10.67 -15.42
CA THR A 351 -13.70 9.43 -15.10
C THR A 351 -12.49 9.70 -14.19
N GLY A 352 -11.79 10.80 -14.45
CA GLY A 352 -10.63 11.28 -13.70
C GLY A 352 -9.50 10.27 -13.60
N LEU A 353 -8.99 10.07 -12.39
CA LEU A 353 -7.89 9.15 -12.05
C LEU A 353 -8.41 8.08 -11.06
N PRO A 354 -9.01 6.97 -11.55
CA PRO A 354 -9.74 6.03 -10.69
C PRO A 354 -8.95 5.37 -9.57
N THR A 355 -7.62 5.30 -9.71
CA THR A 355 -6.70 4.68 -8.75
C THR A 355 -5.93 5.71 -7.89
N ASN A 356 -6.16 7.01 -8.12
CA ASN A 356 -5.55 8.08 -7.32
C ASN A 356 -6.57 8.70 -6.37
N VAL A 357 -6.06 9.22 -5.26
CA VAL A 357 -6.86 9.85 -4.21
C VAL A 357 -6.93 11.34 -4.47
N GLU A 358 -8.11 11.91 -4.28
CA GLU A 358 -8.35 13.36 -4.27
C GLU A 358 -9.51 13.65 -3.31
N GLN A 359 -9.58 14.89 -2.80
CA GLN A 359 -10.63 15.34 -1.86
C GLN A 359 -11.50 16.43 -2.50
N SER A 360 -11.94 16.20 -3.74
CA SER A 360 -12.60 17.21 -4.57
C SER A 360 -14.12 17.08 -4.67
N ASP A 361 -14.73 16.10 -4.01
CA ASP A 361 -16.18 15.89 -4.06
C ASP A 361 -16.95 16.68 -2.98
N LEU A 362 -16.27 17.53 -2.18
CA LEU A 362 -16.89 18.23 -1.04
C LEU A 362 -18.11 19.06 -1.44
N HIS A 363 -18.01 19.88 -2.48
CA HIS A 363 -19.14 20.71 -2.94
C HIS A 363 -20.27 19.86 -3.50
N GLN A 364 -19.96 18.76 -4.18
CA GLN A 364 -20.97 17.82 -4.65
C GLN A 364 -21.69 17.14 -3.50
N ALA A 365 -20.99 16.76 -2.43
CA ALA A 365 -21.58 16.12 -1.27
C ALA A 365 -22.53 17.07 -0.49
N ILE A 366 -22.24 18.37 -0.48
CA ILE A 366 -23.06 19.36 0.23
C ILE A 366 -24.20 19.90 -0.65
N PHE A 367 -23.95 20.18 -1.93
CA PHE A 367 -24.85 20.94 -2.81
C PHE A 367 -25.23 20.18 -4.10
N GLY A 368 -25.04 18.85 -4.14
CA GLY A 368 -25.17 18.08 -5.38
C GLY A 368 -26.60 17.85 -5.85
N SER A 369 -27.58 17.86 -4.94
CA SER A 369 -29.00 17.73 -5.29
C SER A 369 -29.61 19.08 -5.67
N HIS A 370 -30.64 19.06 -6.51
CA HIS A 370 -31.47 20.23 -6.77
C HIS A 370 -32.41 20.49 -5.60
N GLY A 371 -32.89 21.74 -5.47
CA GLY A 371 -33.71 22.16 -4.34
C GLY A 371 -32.88 22.80 -3.23
N ASP A 372 -33.38 22.68 -2.00
CA ASP A 372 -32.79 23.28 -0.79
C ASP A 372 -32.00 22.25 0.04
#